data_AF-A0A2K4FXT2-F1
#
_entry.id   AF-A0A2K4FXT2-F1
#
_cell.length_a   1.000
_cell.length_b   1.000
_cell.length_c   1.000
_cell.angle_alpha   90.00
_cell.angle_beta   90.00
_cell.angle_gamma   90.00
#
_symmetry.space_group_name_H-M   'P 1'
#
loop_
_entity.id
_entity.type
_entity.pdbx_description
1 polymer ?
#
loop_
_entity_poly.entity_id
_entity_poly.type
_entity_poly.pdbx_seq_one_letter_code
_entity_poly.pdbx_strand_id
1 'polypeptide(L)' 'MSLPLACVPETPSVLPVELLRRFDVPGPRYTSYPTADRFVETFGADDYTQALHLRRDADTAGEPLSLYVHIPFCESLCYY' A
#
# COMPACT_ATOMS: atom_id res chain seq x y z
N MET A 1 -34.34 17.63 -35.11
CA MET A 1 -33.43 16.52 -35.47
C MET A 1 -32.85 15.99 -34.17
N SER A 2 -33.61 15.15 -33.46
CA SER A 2 -33.21 14.60 -32.16
C SER A 2 -32.53 13.26 -32.39
N LEU A 3 -31.26 13.15 -32.05
CA LEU A 3 -30.56 11.87 -32.06
C LEU A 3 -31.18 10.97 -30.96
N PRO A 4 -31.47 9.70 -31.23
CA PRO A 4 -31.96 8.79 -30.20
C PRO A 4 -30.83 8.51 -29.20
N LEU A 5 -31.16 8.58 -27.91
CA LEU A 5 -30.33 8.06 -26.83
C LEU A 5 -30.05 6.58 -27.16
N ALA A 6 -28.79 6.25 -27.46
CA ALA A 6 -28.39 4.86 -27.61
C ALA A 6 -28.72 4.12 -26.30
N CYS A 7 -29.48 3.04 -26.39
CA CYS A 7 -29.66 2.10 -25.29
C CYS A 7 -28.28 1.53 -24.96
N VAL A 8 -27.67 1.99 -23.87
CA VAL A 8 -26.45 1.39 -23.35
C VAL A 8 -26.84 -0.01 -22.88
N PRO A 9 -26.25 -1.08 -23.43
CA PRO A 9 -26.53 -2.42 -22.95
C PRO A 9 -26.11 -2.49 -21.48
N GLU A 10 -27.05 -2.83 -20.60
CA GLU A 10 -26.77 -3.07 -19.19
C GLU A 10 -25.93 -4.35 -19.07
N THR A 11 -24.61 -4.18 -19.09
CA THR A 11 -23.69 -5.27 -18.76
C THR A 11 -23.89 -5.61 -17.27
N PRO A 12 -24.26 -6.85 -16.91
CA PRO A 12 -24.39 -7.22 -15.51
C PRO A 12 -23.06 -6.95 -14.80
N SER A 13 -23.12 -6.21 -13.69
CA SER A 13 -21.91 -5.84 -12.94
C SER A 13 -21.20 -7.11 -12.48
N VAL A 14 -19.94 -7.28 -12.88
CA VAL A 14 -19.08 -8.42 -12.49
C VAL A 14 -18.92 -8.52 -10.96
N LEU A 15 -19.22 -7.43 -10.24
CA LEU A 15 -19.22 -7.35 -8.79
C LEU A 15 -20.65 -7.12 -8.28
N PRO A 16 -21.30 -8.14 -7.69
CA PRO A 16 -22.63 -7.99 -7.09
C PRO A 16 -22.61 -6.94 -5.98
N VAL A 17 -23.62 -6.08 -5.94
CA VAL A 17 -23.74 -5.03 -4.91
C VAL A 17 -23.79 -5.63 -3.51
N GLU A 18 -24.37 -6.82 -3.37
CA GLU A 18 -24.44 -7.58 -2.13
C GLU A 18 -23.04 -7.96 -1.63
N LEU A 19 -22.11 -8.26 -2.53
CA LEU A 19 -20.72 -8.58 -2.19
C LEU A 19 -20.00 -7.34 -1.66
N LEU A 20 -20.16 -6.20 -2.34
CA LEU A 20 -19.58 -4.93 -1.90
C LEU A 20 -20.09 -4.54 -0.51
N ARG A 21 -21.41 -4.59 -0.29
CA ARG A 21 -22.00 -4.30 1.02
C ARG A 21 -21.53 -5.25 2.11
N ARG A 22 -21.25 -6.51 1.79
CA ARG A 22 -20.76 -7.50 2.77
C ARG A 22 -19.33 -7.20 3.23
N PHE A 23 -18.48 -6.66 2.35
CA PHE A 23 -17.05 -6.44 2.63
C PHE A 23 -16.67 -4.97 2.80
N ASP A 24 -17.65 -4.04 2.74
CA ASP A 24 -17.49 -2.62 3.11
C ASP A 24 -17.42 -2.47 4.64
N VAL A 25 -16.37 -3.08 5.22
CA VAL A 25 -16.05 -3.05 6.64
C VAL A 25 -14.57 -2.66 6.81
N PRO A 26 -14.18 -2.01 7.92
CA PRO A 26 -12.79 -1.69 8.18
C PRO A 26 -11.89 -2.93 8.10
N GLY A 27 -10.95 -2.92 7.16
CA GLY A 27 -9.97 -3.98 6.95
C GLY A 27 -8.57 -3.60 7.47
N PRO A 28 -7.68 -4.59 7.64
CA PRO A 28 -6.27 -4.34 7.93
C PRO A 28 -5.61 -3.52 6.82
N ARG A 29 -4.79 -2.54 7.21
CA ARG A 29 -3.98 -1.76 6.26
C ARG A 29 -2.73 -2.56 5.88
N TYR A 30 -2.71 -3.10 4.67
CA TYR A 30 -1.58 -3.85 4.13
C TYR A 30 -0.57 -2.92 3.43
N THR A 31 0.10 -2.05 4.19
CA THR A 31 1.16 -1.19 3.67
C THR A 31 2.53 -1.88 3.65
N SER A 32 2.68 -2.98 4.40
CA SER A 32 3.86 -3.86 4.42
C SER A 32 3.48 -5.27 4.89
N TYR A 33 4.34 -6.25 4.63
CA TYR A 33 4.26 -7.58 5.25
C TYR A 33 5.66 -8.05 5.69
N PRO A 34 5.86 -8.41 6.97
CA PRO A 34 4.93 -8.27 8.08
C PRO A 34 4.51 -6.80 8.35
N THR A 35 3.40 -6.62 9.05
CA THR A 35 2.84 -5.31 9.38
C THR A 35 3.62 -4.65 10.53
N ALA A 36 3.51 -3.32 10.66
CA ALA A 36 4.32 -2.53 11.61
C ALA A 36 4.08 -2.87 13.09
N ASP A 37 2.95 -3.48 13.45
CA ASP A 37 2.70 -4.03 14.80
C ASP A 37 3.66 -5.17 15.17
N ARG A 38 4.42 -5.69 14.20
CA ARG A 38 5.49 -6.67 14.44
C ARG A 38 6.85 -6.04 14.73
N PHE A 39 6.97 -4.72 14.68
CA PHE A 39 8.22 -4.06 15.05
C PHE A 39 8.34 -4.06 16.57
N VAL A 40 9.36 -4.77 17.07
CA VAL A 40 9.67 -4.93 18.48
C VAL A 40 11.06 -4.39 18.77
N GLU A 41 11.32 -4.01 20.02
CA GLU A 41 12.58 -3.37 20.44
C GLU A 41 13.81 -4.29 20.40
N THR A 42 13.65 -5.56 20.01
CA THR A 42 14.76 -6.51 19.88
C THR A 42 15.63 -6.26 18.66
N PHE A 43 15.14 -5.52 17.65
CA PHE A 43 15.92 -5.17 16.46
C PHE A 43 16.71 -3.88 16.72
N GLY A 44 18.04 -4.00 16.76
CA GLY A 44 18.96 -2.91 17.12
C GLY A 44 19.88 -2.46 15.98
N ALA A 45 20.89 -1.66 16.34
CA ALA A 45 21.85 -1.09 15.39
C ALA A 45 22.76 -2.15 14.74
N ASP A 46 23.13 -3.20 15.49
CA ASP A 46 23.96 -4.29 14.97
C ASP A 46 23.19 -5.13 13.94
N ASP A 47 21.91 -5.42 14.21
CA ASP A 47 21.02 -6.10 13.26
C ASP A 47 20.85 -5.29 11.97
N TYR A 48 20.70 -3.96 12.09
CA TYR A 48 20.61 -3.07 10.94
C TYR A 48 21.89 -3.09 10.09
N THR A 49 23.06 -3.04 10.73
CA THR A 49 24.35 -3.12 10.05
C THR A 49 24.53 -4.46 9.34
N GLN A 50 24.17 -5.56 10.00
CA GLN A 50 24.16 -6.89 9.40
C GLN A 50 23.23 -6.97 8.19
N ALA A 51 22.02 -6.40 8.28
CA ALA A 51 21.08 -6.38 7.17
C ALA A 51 21.63 -5.63 5.94
N LEU A 52 22.36 -4.54 6.14
CA LEU A 52 23.03 -3.81 5.04
C LEU A 52 24.15 -4.63 4.40
N HIS A 53 24.96 -5.34 5.20
CA HIS A 53 25.98 -6.25 4.67
C HIS A 53 25.36 -7.40 3.87
N LEU A 54 24.32 -8.04 4.40
CA LEU A 54 23.60 -9.10 3.70
C LEU A 54 22.99 -8.61 2.37
N ARG A 55 22.42 -7.40 2.34
CA ARG A 55 21.93 -6.79 1.09
C ARG A 55 23.04 -6.61 0.05
N ARG A 56 24.22 -6.14 0.48
CA ARG A 56 25.37 -5.94 -0.39
C ARG A 56 25.90 -7.26 -0.96
N ASP A 57 25.92 -8.31 -0.13
CA ASP A 57 26.57 -9.59 -0.42
C ASP A 57 25.62 -10.61 -1.08
N ALA A 58 24.30 -10.40 -1.02
CA ALA A 58 23.32 -11.21 -1.73
C ALA A 58 23.49 -11.08 -3.26
N ASP A 59 23.09 -12.14 -3.99
CA ASP A 59 23.08 -12.20 -5.48
C ASP A 59 22.14 -11.16 -6.14
N THR A 60 21.60 -10.26 -5.33
CA THR A 60 20.97 -8.97 -5.68
C THR A 60 22.01 -7.86 -5.91
N ALA A 61 23.30 -8.19 -6.07
CA ALA A 61 24.39 -7.27 -6.38
C ALA A 61 24.12 -6.53 -7.70
N GLY A 62 23.36 -5.44 -7.62
CA GLY A 62 22.84 -4.70 -8.79
C GLY A 62 21.45 -4.10 -8.58
N GLU A 63 20.73 -4.43 -7.51
CA GLU A 63 19.45 -3.79 -7.22
C GLU A 63 19.63 -2.29 -6.88
N PRO A 64 18.90 -1.39 -7.57
CA PRO A 64 18.95 0.04 -7.28
C PRO A 64 18.63 0.37 -5.82
N LEU A 65 19.31 1.38 -5.28
CA LEU A 65 18.97 1.92 -3.98
C LEU A 65 17.80 2.90 -4.10
N SER A 66 16.70 2.62 -3.41
CA SER A 66 15.61 3.57 -3.20
C SER A 66 15.81 4.29 -1.87
N LEU A 67 15.62 5.62 -1.86
CA LEU A 67 15.76 6.46 -0.67
C LEU A 67 14.41 7.06 -0.31
N TYR A 68 14.06 7.00 0.97
CA TYR A 68 12.87 7.63 1.54
C TYR A 68 13.29 8.72 2.53
N VAL A 69 12.73 9.92 2.38
CA VAL A 69 12.93 11.04 3.30
C VAL A 69 11.56 11.47 3.82
N HIS A 70 11.38 11.44 5.14
CA HIS A 70 10.14 11.89 5.77
C HIS A 70 10.16 13.41 5.97
N ILE A 71 9.16 14.12 5.42
CA ILE A 71 8.95 15.56 5.64
C ILE A 71 7.69 15.72 6.52
N PRO A 72 7.83 15.99 7.83
CA PRO A 72 6.70 15.98 8.76
C PRO A 72 5.95 17.32 8.86
N PHE A 73 6.12 18.22 7.88
CA PHE A 73 5.58 19.59 7.94
C PHE A 73 4.45 19.78 6.93
N CYS A 74 3.34 20.33 7.41
CA CYS A 74 2.19 20.73 6.61
C CYS A 74 1.89 22.22 6.87
N GLU A 75 1.34 22.92 5.89
CA GLU A 75 0.94 24.34 6.03
C GLU A 75 -0.23 24.51 7.01
N SER A 76 -1.19 23.59 6.98
CA SER A 76 -2.40 23.63 7.80
C SER A 76 -2.83 22.23 8.23
N LEU A 77 -3.70 22.16 9.24
CA LEU A 77 -4.27 20.91 9.75
C LEU A 77 -5.35 20.35 8.81
N CYS A 78 -5.32 19.04 8.59
CA CYS A 78 -6.38 18.28 7.93
C CYS A 78 -7.22 17.52 8.98
N TYR A 79 -8.55 17.49 8.83
CA TYR A 79 -9.50 16.84 9.76
C TYR A 79 -9.95 15.43 9.35
N TYR A 80 -9.34 14.86 8.30
CA TYR A 80 -9.65 13.53 7.79
C TYR A 80 -8.68 12.47 8.32
#